data_AF-A0A925Y035-F1
#
_entry.id   AF-A0A925Y035-F1
#
_cell.length_a   1.000
_cell.length_b   1.000
_cell.length_c   1.000
_cell.angle_alpha   90.00
_cell.angle_beta   90.00
_cell.angle_gamma   90.00
#
_symmetry.space_group_name_H-M   'P 1'
#
loop_
_entity.id
_entity.type
_entity.pdbx_description
1 polymer ?
#
loop_
_entity_poly.entity_id
_entity_poly.type
_entity_poly.pdbx_seq_one_letter_code
_entity_poly.pdbx_strand_id
1 'polypeptide(L)' 'NTFNNVGLGKDYTLFSLVEGVVKFERKDKVRLKVSVYPVVTN' A
#
# COMPACT_ATOMS: atom_id res chain seq x y z
N ASN A 1 -7.42 -10.47 -0.64
CA ASN A 1 -7.51 -9.11 -0.04
C ASN A 1 -6.19 -8.74 0.62
N THR A 2 -5.22 -8.16 -0.08
CA THR A 2 -3.87 -7.95 0.51
C THR A 2 -3.14 -6.71 -0.03
N PHE A 3 -3.86 -5.61 -0.23
CA PHE A 3 -3.26 -4.26 -0.22
C PHE A 3 -3.60 -3.66 1.14
N ASN A 4 -2.59 -3.44 1.99
CA ASN A 4 -2.83 -2.91 3.33
C ASN A 4 -2.81 -1.38 3.26
N ASN A 5 -3.95 -0.76 3.54
CA ASN A 5 -4.12 0.69 3.66
C ASN A 5 -3.77 1.51 2.41
N VAL A 6 -4.00 0.94 1.22
CA VAL A 6 -3.81 1.59 -0.09
C VAL A 6 -5.09 1.48 -0.92
N GLY A 7 -5.54 2.60 -1.46
CA GLY A 7 -6.65 2.70 -2.42
C GLY A 7 -6.16 2.81 -3.87
N LEU A 8 -7.07 2.52 -4.82
CA LEU A 8 -6.84 2.63 -6.26
C LEU A 8 -7.88 3.57 -6.88
N GLY A 9 -7.41 4.62 -7.54
CA GLY A 9 -8.24 5.54 -8.30
C GLY A 9 -8.79 4.89 -9.58
N LYS A 10 -9.78 5.54 -10.19
CA LYS A 10 -10.40 5.08 -11.45
C LYS A 10 -9.39 5.03 -12.61
N ASP A 11 -8.40 5.90 -12.55
CA ASP A 11 -7.27 6.04 -13.47
C ASP A 11 -6.06 5.16 -13.10
N TYR A 12 -6.23 4.23 -12.16
CA TYR A 12 -5.18 3.39 -11.59
C TYR A 12 -4.13 4.12 -10.73
N THR A 13 -4.38 5.36 -10.32
CA THR A 13 -3.50 6.06 -9.38
C THR A 13 -3.60 5.43 -7.98
N LEU A 14 -2.47 5.13 -7.34
CA LEU A 14 -2.43 4.61 -5.96
C LEU A 14 -2.42 5.76 -4.94
N PHE A 15 -3.20 5.63 -3.88
CA PHE A 15 -3.21 6.59 -2.76
C PHE A 15 -3.26 5.90 -1.41
N SER A 16 -2.70 6.53 -0.38
CA SER A 16 -2.70 6.00 0.99
C SER A 16 -4.05 6.28 1.68
N LEU A 17 -4.56 5.28 2.41
CA LEU A 17 -5.78 5.43 3.23
C LEU A 17 -5.48 5.89 4.66
N VAL A 18 -4.22 5.76 5.10
CA VAL A 18 -3.75 6.12 6.45
C VAL A 18 -2.38 6.78 6.35
N GLU A 19 -2.02 7.57 7.35
CA GLU A 19 -0.65 8.05 7.54
C GLU A 19 0.27 6.88 7.93
N GLY A 20 1.47 6.84 7.36
CA GLY A 20 2.39 5.74 7.64
C GLY A 20 3.58 5.68 6.68
N VAL A 21 4.30 4.57 6.76
CA VAL A 21 5.45 4.27 5.90
C VAL A 21 5.02 3.40 4.72
N VAL A 22 5.40 3.81 3.51
CA VAL A 22 5.17 3.04 2.28
C VAL A 22 6.18 1.90 2.17
N LYS A 23 5.70 0.70 1.84
CA LYS A 23 6.55 -0.47 1.59
C LYS A 23 6.14 -1.18 0.30
N PHE A 24 7.15 -1.55 -0.48
CA PHE A 24 7.01 -2.38 -1.68
C PHE A 24 7.30 -3.83 -1.34
N GLU A 25 6.40 -4.73 -1.69
CA GLU A 25 6.53 -6.14 -1.37
C GLU A 25 6.23 -7.01 -2.60
N ARG A 26 6.77 -8.22 -2.63
CA ARG A 26 6.42 -9.19 -3.66
C ARG A 26 5.00 -9.67 -3.44
N LYS A 27 4.17 -9.55 -4.49
CA LYS A 27 2.84 -10.17 -4.54
C LYS A 27 2.95 -11.59 -5.06
N ASP A 28 3.75 -11.78 -6.09
CA ASP A 28 4.08 -13.08 -6.68
C ASP A 28 5.43 -13.00 -7.42
N LYS A 29 5.76 -14.04 -8.21
CA LYS A 29 7.02 -14.14 -8.95
C LYS A 29 7.28 -12.95 -9.87
N VAL A 30 6.23 -12.29 -10.37
CA VAL A 30 6.33 -11.25 -11.41
C VAL A 30 5.90 -9.88 -10.88
N ARG A 31 4.93 -9.83 -9.98
CA ARG A 31 4.28 -8.59 -9.55
C ARG A 31 4.72 -8.13 -8.17
N LEU A 32 4.78 -6.81 -8.03
CA LEU A 32 4.93 -6.12 -6.74
C LEU A 32 3.58 -5.60 -6.27
N LYS A 33 3.45 -5.40 -4.96
CA LYS A 33 2.34 -4.71 -4.32
C LYS A 33 2.90 -3.58 -3.44
N VAL A 34 2.08 -2.58 -3.21
CA VAL A 34 2.37 -1.46 -2.31
C VAL A 34 1.47 -1.56 -1.08
N SER A 35 2.03 -1.36 0.09
CA SER A 35 1.34 -1.33 1.38
C SER A 35 1.76 -0.10 2.17
N VAL A 36 0.87 0.41 3.02
CA VAL A 36 1.20 1.49 3.98
C VAL A 36 1.05 0.96 5.41
N TYR A 37 2.12 1.07 6.19
CA TYR A 37 2.15 0.66 7.60
C TYR A 37 2.03 1.88 8.50
N PRO A 38 1.00 1.95 9.37
CA PRO A 38 0.83 3.08 10.28
C PRO A 38 2.07 3.31 11.13
N VAL A 39 2.49 4.57 11.25
CA VAL A 39 3.46 4.96 12.26
C VAL A 39 2.68 5.20 13.54
N VAL A 40 2.82 4.31 14.52
CA VAL A 40 2.27 4.57 15.85
C VAL A 40 3.17 5.61 16.50
N THR A 41 2.66 6.83 16.64
CA THR A 41 3.29 7.84 17.48
C THR A 41 2.91 7.53 18.94
N ASN A 42 3.90 7.18 19.76
CA ASN A 42 3.74 7.08 21.21
C ASN A 42 3.84 8.46 21.86
#